data_AF-A0A951R0B9-F1
#
_entry.id   AF-A0A951R0B9-F1
#
_cell.length_a   1.000
_cell.length_b   1.000
_cell.length_c   1.000
_cell.angle_alpha   90.00
_cell.angle_beta   90.00
_cell.angle_gamma   90.00
#
_symmetry.space_group_name_H-M   'P 1'
#
loop_
_entity.id
_entity.type
_entity.pdbx_description
1 polymer ?
#
loop_
_entity_poly.entity_id
_entity_poly.type
_entity_poly.pdbx_seq_one_letter_code
_entity_poly.pdbx_strand_id
1 'polypeptide(L)'
;MDKLDKLYELCEENGIVVETVTLMPSLLGLYTKMEGYPPIITLNKIILGDKKKTLEVFSEELGHHFTTDGNFVGVLTHYTDRINLDSMELKALKWACNFLIPDSDLIKNLGNETNLYDLAEVLEVPYPMLMSKLNFIKKDKGYIKFGDKTLYLYSNDNLLYHESL
;
A
#
# COMPACT_ATOMS: atom_id res chain seq x y z
N MET A 1 -19.14 -1.04 -3.39
CA MET A 1 -17.96 -1.60 -4.08
C MET A 1 -16.85 -1.65 -3.07
N ASP A 2 -16.30 -2.84 -2.83
CA ASP A 2 -15.24 -3.01 -1.84
C ASP A 2 -13.89 -2.53 -2.40
N LYS A 3 -12.84 -2.49 -1.56
CA LYS A 3 -11.52 -2.00 -2.01
C LYS A 3 -10.84 -2.93 -3.01
N LEU A 4 -11.14 -4.22 -2.98
CA LEU A 4 -10.57 -5.19 -3.90
C LEU A 4 -11.20 -5.04 -5.29
N ASP A 5 -12.52 -4.84 -5.35
CA ASP A 5 -13.25 -4.51 -6.57
C ASP A 5 -12.66 -3.26 -7.24
N LYS A 6 -12.34 -2.21 -6.46
CA LYS A 6 -11.70 -0.99 -6.96
C LYS A 6 -10.32 -1.23 -7.57
N LEU A 7 -9.54 -2.18 -7.06
CA LEU A 7 -8.25 -2.54 -7.64
C LEU A 7 -8.43 -3.23 -8.99
N TYR A 8 -9.40 -4.14 -9.09
CA TYR A 8 -9.73 -4.80 -10.36
C TYR A 8 -10.23 -3.82 -11.41
N GLU A 9 -11.15 -2.92 -11.05
CA GLU A 9 -11.64 -1.86 -11.95
C GLU A 9 -10.47 -1.00 -12.46
N LEU A 10 -9.58 -0.57 -11.56
CA LEU A 10 -8.42 0.22 -11.96
C LEU A 10 -7.46 -0.56 -12.87
N CYS A 11 -7.33 -1.88 -12.68
CA CYS A 11 -6.57 -2.72 -13.60
C CYS A 11 -7.21 -2.78 -14.99
N GLU A 12 -8.53 -2.99 -15.06
CA GLU A 12 -9.29 -3.01 -16.31
C GLU A 12 -9.16 -1.68 -17.08
N GLU A 13 -9.30 -0.55 -16.39
CA GLU A 13 -9.14 0.80 -16.96
C GLU A 13 -7.75 1.05 -17.55
N ASN A 14 -6.71 0.41 -16.99
CA ASN A 14 -5.32 0.56 -17.41
C ASN A 14 -4.83 -0.58 -18.32
N GLY A 15 -5.73 -1.49 -18.74
CA GLY A 15 -5.38 -2.64 -19.60
C GLY A 15 -4.40 -3.62 -18.93
N ILE A 16 -4.42 -3.70 -17.60
CA ILE A 16 -3.57 -4.60 -16.81
C ILE A 16 -4.27 -5.95 -16.68
N VAL A 17 -3.57 -7.01 -17.07
CA VAL A 17 -4.07 -8.38 -16.90
C VAL A 17 -3.75 -8.84 -15.48
N VAL A 18 -4.76 -9.37 -14.77
CA VAL A 18 -4.59 -9.94 -13.43
C VAL A 18 -4.75 -11.45 -13.50
N GLU A 19 -3.72 -12.19 -13.11
CA GLU A 19 -3.71 -13.65 -13.13
C GLU A 19 -3.47 -14.21 -11.72
N THR A 20 -4.05 -15.40 -11.47
CA THR A 20 -3.79 -16.14 -10.24
C THR A 20 -3.10 -17.45 -10.55
N VAL A 21 -1.91 -17.66 -10.00
CA VAL A 21 -1.07 -18.84 -10.29
C VAL A 21 -0.47 -19.41 -9.01
N THR A 22 0.03 -20.64 -9.07
CA THR A 22 0.79 -21.21 -7.95
C THR A 22 2.25 -20.81 -8.12
N LEU A 23 2.74 -19.92 -7.24
CA LEU A 23 4.16 -19.50 -7.21
C LEU A 23 4.89 -20.16 -6.03
N MET A 24 6.20 -19.95 -5.94
CA MET A 24 6.96 -20.28 -4.73
C MET A 24 6.32 -19.59 -3.52
N PRO A 25 6.20 -20.24 -2.35
CA PRO A 25 5.49 -19.65 -1.21
C PRO A 25 5.99 -18.29 -0.73
N SER A 26 7.25 -17.96 -1.00
CA SER A 26 7.87 -16.67 -0.67
C SER A 26 7.51 -15.53 -1.63
N LEU A 27 6.96 -15.84 -2.80
CA LEU A 27 6.55 -14.85 -3.81
C LEU A 27 5.03 -14.80 -3.83
N LEU A 28 4.46 -13.73 -3.25
CA LEU A 28 3.01 -13.58 -3.08
C LEU A 28 2.36 -12.83 -4.24
N GLY A 29 3.09 -11.92 -4.85
CA GLY A 29 2.68 -11.10 -5.98
C GLY A 29 3.87 -10.85 -6.91
N LEU A 30 3.58 -10.49 -8.16
CA LEU A 30 4.57 -9.98 -9.10
C LEU A 30 3.91 -9.12 -10.18
N TYR A 31 4.32 -7.87 -10.27
CA TYR A 31 4.08 -7.01 -11.41
C TYR A 31 5.14 -7.19 -12.48
N THR A 32 4.72 -7.33 -13.75
CA THR A 32 5.61 -7.44 -14.91
C THR A 32 5.12 -6.54 -16.03
N LYS A 33 6.06 -5.79 -16.64
CA LYS A 33 5.82 -4.96 -17.82
C LYS A 33 6.87 -5.28 -18.87
N MET A 34 6.43 -5.69 -20.05
CA MET A 34 7.32 -6.03 -21.17
C MET A 34 6.81 -5.36 -22.44
N GLU A 35 7.73 -4.85 -23.25
CA GLU A 35 7.38 -4.21 -24.52
C GLU A 35 6.65 -5.20 -25.44
N GLY A 36 5.54 -4.76 -26.04
CA GLY A 36 4.71 -5.58 -26.93
C GLY A 36 3.68 -6.48 -26.22
N TYR A 37 3.63 -6.48 -24.89
CA TYR A 37 2.67 -7.25 -24.09
C TYR A 37 1.92 -6.35 -23.10
N PRO A 38 0.67 -6.67 -22.75
CA PRO A 38 0.00 -5.93 -21.68
C PRO A 38 0.75 -6.12 -20.35
N PRO A 39 0.75 -5.11 -19.47
CA PRO A 39 1.25 -5.29 -18.10
C PRO A 39 0.45 -6.37 -17.38
N ILE A 40 1.14 -7.18 -16.57
CA ILE A 40 0.55 -8.31 -15.85
C ILE A 40 0.81 -8.17 -14.36
N ILE A 41 -0.22 -8.35 -13.55
CA ILE A 41 -0.11 -8.60 -12.12
C ILE A 41 -0.43 -10.06 -11.87
N THR A 42 0.54 -10.78 -11.32
CA THR A 42 0.40 -12.17 -10.92
C THR A 42 0.21 -12.25 -9.41
N LEU A 43 -0.85 -12.89 -8.94
CA LEU A 43 -1.10 -13.16 -7.52
C LEU A 43 -0.94 -14.65 -7.21
N ASN A 44 -0.26 -14.97 -6.12
CA ASN A 44 -0.09 -16.35 -5.68
C ASN A 44 -1.39 -16.89 -5.09
N LYS A 45 -1.86 -18.05 -5.55
CA LYS A 45 -3.11 -18.67 -5.08
C LYS A 45 -3.17 -18.87 -3.56
N ILE A 46 -2.03 -18.96 -2.88
CA ILE A 46 -1.97 -19.16 -1.43
C ILE A 46 -2.59 -18.00 -0.62
N ILE A 47 -2.66 -16.78 -1.18
CA ILE A 47 -3.22 -15.62 -0.45
C ILE A 47 -4.72 -15.41 -0.70
N LEU A 48 -5.32 -16.08 -1.70
CA LEU A 48 -6.70 -15.80 -2.13
C LEU A 48 -7.77 -16.12 -1.08
N GLY A 49 -7.45 -16.96 -0.09
CA GLY A 49 -8.31 -17.24 1.06
C GLY A 49 -8.30 -16.15 2.13
N ASP A 50 -7.34 -15.21 2.06
CA ASP A 50 -7.18 -14.10 2.98
C ASP A 50 -7.38 -12.78 2.22
N LYS A 51 -8.54 -12.17 2.38
CA LYS A 51 -8.89 -10.91 1.71
C LYS A 51 -7.94 -9.78 2.08
N LYS A 52 -7.49 -9.69 3.33
CA LYS A 52 -6.56 -8.63 3.77
C LYS A 52 -5.19 -8.84 3.14
N LYS A 53 -4.70 -10.09 3.12
CA LYS A 53 -3.42 -10.39 2.47
C LYS A 53 -3.46 -10.19 0.96
N THR A 54 -4.57 -10.57 0.33
CA THR A 54 -4.80 -10.30 -1.10
C THR A 54 -4.81 -8.79 -1.37
N LEU A 55 -5.51 -8.01 -0.54
CA LEU A 55 -5.56 -6.55 -0.66
C LEU A 55 -4.18 -5.92 -0.51
N GLU A 56 -3.41 -6.35 0.49
CA GLU A 56 -2.02 -5.91 0.74
C GLU A 56 -1.17 -6.09 -0.51
N VAL A 57 -1.03 -7.34 -0.96
CA VAL A 57 -0.15 -7.71 -2.07
C VAL A 57 -0.63 -7.07 -3.37
N PHE A 58 -1.92 -7.18 -3.69
CA PHE A 58 -2.44 -6.70 -4.97
C PHE A 58 -2.30 -5.18 -5.11
N SER A 59 -2.58 -4.43 -4.04
CA SER A 59 -2.42 -2.97 -4.08
C SER A 59 -0.97 -2.54 -4.25
N GLU A 60 0.00 -3.30 -3.71
CA GLU A 60 1.43 -3.04 -3.88
C GLU A 60 1.90 -3.34 -5.31
N GLU A 61 1.50 -4.48 -5.89
CA GLU A 61 1.80 -4.80 -7.30
C GLU A 61 1.18 -3.79 -8.28
N LEU A 62 -0.01 -3.29 -7.98
CA LEU A 62 -0.61 -2.21 -8.75
C LEU A 62 0.13 -0.88 -8.54
N GLY A 63 0.65 -0.64 -7.33
CA GLY A 63 1.54 0.49 -7.06
C GLY A 63 2.80 0.46 -7.90
N HIS A 64 3.37 -0.72 -8.16
CA HIS A 64 4.51 -0.88 -9.06
C HIS A 64 4.18 -0.39 -10.48
N HIS A 65 2.97 -0.63 -11.00
CA HIS A 65 2.55 -0.12 -12.30
C HIS A 65 2.61 1.41 -12.39
N PHE A 66 2.14 2.11 -11.36
CA PHE A 66 2.03 3.57 -11.37
C PHE A 66 3.31 4.30 -10.96
N THR A 67 4.23 3.63 -10.29
CA THR A 67 5.39 4.29 -9.67
C THR A 67 6.73 3.82 -10.21
N THR A 68 6.75 2.80 -11.06
CA THR A 68 7.97 2.16 -11.54
C THR A 68 7.93 1.85 -13.04
N ASP A 69 9.10 1.72 -13.65
CA ASP A 69 9.23 1.37 -15.06
C ASP A 69 9.12 -0.15 -15.33
N GLY A 70 8.94 -0.98 -14.29
CA GLY A 70 8.69 -2.43 -14.41
C GLY A 70 9.90 -3.32 -14.74
N ASN A 71 11.12 -2.77 -14.80
CA ASN A 71 12.34 -3.46 -15.29
C ASN A 71 13.36 -3.81 -14.18
N PHE A 72 12.95 -4.52 -13.13
CA PHE A 72 13.86 -4.80 -11.99
C PHE A 72 13.91 -6.25 -11.54
N VAL A 73 13.46 -7.18 -12.39
CA VAL A 73 13.88 -8.60 -12.31
C VAL A 73 15.34 -8.71 -12.82
N GLY A 74 16.23 -7.94 -12.21
CA GLY A 74 17.66 -7.90 -12.50
C GLY A 74 18.42 -8.65 -11.42
N VAL A 75 19.58 -9.20 -11.78
CA VAL A 75 20.50 -9.76 -10.78
C VAL A 75 20.96 -8.62 -9.86
N LEU A 76 20.72 -8.75 -8.56
CA LEU A 76 21.20 -7.80 -7.55
C LEU A 76 22.71 -7.96 -7.34
N THR A 77 23.48 -7.42 -8.29
CA THR A 77 24.94 -7.57 -8.36
C THR A 77 25.68 -6.66 -7.39
N HIS A 78 25.10 -5.49 -7.08
CA HIS A 78 25.72 -4.47 -6.25
C HIS A 78 24.78 -3.97 -5.15
N TYR A 79 25.34 -3.33 -4.12
CA TYR A 79 24.55 -2.74 -3.03
C TYR A 79 23.60 -1.64 -3.53
N THR A 80 24.02 -0.87 -4.53
CA THR A 80 23.18 0.14 -5.17
C THR A 80 21.93 -0.46 -5.81
N ASP A 81 22.02 -1.67 -6.37
CA ASP A 81 20.86 -2.38 -6.92
C ASP A 81 19.81 -2.66 -5.84
N ARG A 82 20.28 -3.03 -4.63
CA ARG A 82 19.40 -3.21 -3.46
C ARG A 82 18.74 -1.91 -3.01
N ILE A 83 19.50 -0.82 -2.93
CA ILE A 83 18.92 0.50 -2.58
C ILE A 83 17.86 0.93 -3.59
N ASN A 84 18.11 0.70 -4.89
CA ASN A 84 17.17 1.05 -5.94
C ASN A 84 15.89 0.21 -5.83
N LEU A 85 16.01 -1.10 -5.60
CA LEU A 85 14.88 -1.97 -5.33
C LEU A 85 14.09 -1.50 -4.11
N ASP A 86 14.75 -1.29 -2.97
CA ASP A 86 14.10 -0.82 -1.74
C ASP A 86 13.36 0.51 -1.96
N SER A 87 13.96 1.42 -2.73
CA SER A 87 13.32 2.70 -3.08
C SER A 87 12.06 2.51 -3.90
N MET A 88 12.02 1.51 -4.78
CA MET A 88 10.88 1.19 -5.61
C MET A 88 9.76 0.52 -4.81
N GLU A 89 10.09 -0.48 -4.00
CA GLU A 89 9.13 -1.12 -3.09
C GLU A 89 8.47 -0.07 -2.18
N LEU A 90 9.26 0.87 -1.64
CA LEU A 90 8.71 1.96 -0.83
C LEU A 90 7.77 2.90 -1.62
N LYS A 91 8.02 3.14 -2.91
CA LYS A 91 7.13 3.95 -3.75
C LYS A 91 5.83 3.22 -4.05
N ALA A 92 5.91 1.94 -4.40
CA ALA A 92 4.75 1.09 -4.64
C ALA A 92 3.89 0.96 -3.38
N LEU A 93 4.50 0.68 -2.22
CA LEU A 93 3.82 0.64 -0.93
C LEU A 93 3.18 1.99 -0.56
N LYS A 94 3.87 3.12 -0.80
CA LYS A 94 3.30 4.46 -0.56
C LYS A 94 2.08 4.71 -1.45
N TRP A 95 2.14 4.32 -2.71
CA TRP A 95 1.00 4.39 -3.63
C TRP A 95 -0.16 3.54 -3.12
N ALA A 96 0.11 2.28 -2.75
CA ALA A 96 -0.87 1.34 -2.24
C ALA A 96 -1.57 1.86 -0.98
N CYS A 97 -0.80 2.35 -0.01
CA CYS A 97 -1.33 3.01 1.20
C CYS A 97 -2.22 4.21 0.87
N ASN A 98 -1.83 5.05 -0.09
CA ASN A 98 -2.60 6.23 -0.45
C ASN A 98 -3.90 5.91 -1.20
N PHE A 99 -3.86 4.87 -2.04
CA PHE A 99 -5.04 4.38 -2.74
C PHE A 99 -6.04 3.72 -1.78
N LEU A 100 -5.57 2.81 -0.92
CA LEU A 100 -6.44 2.11 0.03
C LEU A 100 -6.91 2.99 1.18
N ILE A 101 -6.09 3.95 1.62
CA ILE A 101 -6.38 4.83 2.74
C ILE A 101 -6.29 6.29 2.26
N PRO A 102 -7.35 6.80 1.59
CA PRO A 102 -7.44 8.21 1.27
C PRO A 102 -7.32 9.06 2.54
N ASP A 103 -6.63 10.20 2.45
CA ASP A 103 -6.44 11.11 3.60
C ASP A 103 -7.78 11.53 4.21
N SER A 104 -8.81 11.73 3.38
CA SER A 104 -10.17 12.07 3.83
C SER A 104 -10.79 10.98 4.70
N ASP A 105 -10.63 9.71 4.32
CA ASP A 105 -11.20 8.58 5.04
C ASP A 105 -10.45 8.35 6.36
N LEU A 106 -9.13 8.51 6.33
CA LEU A 106 -8.30 8.45 7.54
C LEU A 106 -8.72 9.55 8.54
N ILE A 107 -8.81 10.80 8.08
CA ILE A 107 -9.20 11.96 8.91
C ILE A 107 -10.59 11.78 9.51
N LYS A 108 -11.55 11.28 8.71
CA LYS A 108 -12.93 11.07 9.14
C LYS A 108 -13.03 10.06 10.30
N ASN A 109 -12.20 9.02 10.29
CA ASN A 109 -12.26 7.93 11.27
C ASN A 109 -11.30 8.10 12.46
N LEU A 110 -10.22 8.88 12.29
CA LEU A 110 -9.23 9.18 13.35
C LEU A 110 -9.83 9.79 14.62
N GLY A 111 -10.92 10.55 14.51
CA GLY A 111 -11.58 11.17 15.67
C GLY A 111 -12.48 10.23 16.48
N ASN A 112 -12.80 9.05 15.94
CA ASN A 112 -13.77 8.11 16.53
C ASN A 112 -13.08 6.91 17.19
N GLU A 113 -11.88 6.55 16.73
CA GLU A 113 -11.15 5.37 17.19
C GLU A 113 -9.98 5.74 18.10
N THR A 114 -9.88 5.06 19.24
CA THR A 114 -8.80 5.31 20.22
C THR A 114 -7.57 4.42 19.99
N ASN A 115 -7.67 3.44 19.09
CA ASN A 115 -6.69 2.40 18.85
C ASN A 115 -6.49 2.16 17.34
N LEU A 116 -5.24 1.94 16.94
CA LEU A 116 -4.87 1.75 15.53
C LEU A 116 -5.34 0.42 14.94
N TYR A 117 -5.50 -0.63 15.76
CA TYR A 117 -6.09 -1.88 15.27
C TYR A 117 -7.55 -1.68 14.88
N ASP A 118 -8.34 -1.04 15.74
CA ASP A 118 -9.75 -0.77 15.47
C ASP A 118 -9.91 0.18 14.28
N LEU A 119 -9.03 1.19 14.17
CA LEU A 119 -8.98 2.06 12.99
C LEU A 119 -8.68 1.29 11.70
N ALA A 120 -7.78 0.29 11.72
CA ALA A 120 -7.51 -0.53 10.55
C ALA A 120 -8.72 -1.39 10.15
N GLU A 121 -9.45 -1.93 11.13
CA GLU A 121 -10.70 -2.67 10.89
C GLU A 121 -11.79 -1.76 10.29
N VAL A 122 -12.00 -0.57 10.86
CA VAL A 122 -12.98 0.42 10.36
C VAL A 122 -12.63 0.89 8.94
N LEU A 123 -11.35 1.07 8.65
CA LEU A 123 -10.87 1.41 7.32
C LEU A 123 -10.86 0.21 6.36
N GLU A 124 -11.15 -1.00 6.84
CA GLU A 124 -11.12 -2.26 6.09
C GLU A 124 -9.76 -2.51 5.39
N VAL A 125 -8.66 -2.27 6.10
CA VAL A 125 -7.28 -2.45 5.59
C VAL A 125 -6.44 -3.33 6.53
N PRO A 126 -5.39 -3.98 6.02
CA PRO A 126 -4.41 -4.63 6.87
C PRO A 126 -3.73 -3.62 7.80
N TYR A 127 -3.59 -3.97 9.09
CA TYR A 127 -2.89 -3.13 10.07
C TYR A 127 -1.50 -2.66 9.62
N PRO A 128 -0.64 -3.50 8.99
CA PRO A 128 0.65 -3.05 8.47
C PRO A 128 0.57 -1.92 7.43
N MET A 129 -0.50 -1.87 6.64
CA MET A 129 -0.70 -0.80 5.64
C MET A 129 -1.10 0.52 6.29
N LEU A 130 -1.93 0.49 7.35
CA LEU A 130 -2.23 1.68 8.13
C LEU A 130 -0.96 2.22 8.81
N MET A 131 -0.14 1.34 9.40
CA MET A 131 1.14 1.74 9.99
C MET A 131 2.07 2.37 8.96
N SER A 132 2.16 1.79 7.76
CA SER A 132 2.95 2.32 6.65
C SER A 132 2.44 3.69 6.20
N LYS A 133 1.13 3.86 6.03
CA LYS A 133 0.49 5.14 5.71
C LYS A 133 0.86 6.23 6.71
N LEU A 134 0.74 5.95 8.01
CA LEU A 134 1.10 6.89 9.08
C LEU A 134 2.60 7.22 9.05
N ASN A 135 3.46 6.22 8.80
CA ASN A 135 4.89 6.45 8.66
C ASN A 135 5.24 7.31 7.44
N PHE A 136 4.53 7.19 6.32
CA PHE A 136 4.70 8.07 5.17
C PHE A 136 4.25 9.51 5.48
N ILE A 137 3.08 9.69 6.11
CA ILE A 137 2.62 11.02 6.53
C ILE A 137 3.62 11.67 7.50
N LYS A 138 4.16 10.89 8.43
CA LYS A 138 5.18 11.34 9.38
C LYS A 138 6.43 11.83 8.68
N LYS A 139 6.93 11.09 7.69
CA LYS A 139 8.10 11.50 6.89
C LYS A 139 7.83 12.74 6.04
N ASP A 140 6.62 12.88 5.49
CA ASP A 140 6.27 13.97 4.58
C ASP A 140 5.93 15.28 5.32
N LYS A 141 5.18 15.19 6.43
CA LYS A 141 4.59 16.35 7.14
C LYS A 141 4.82 16.32 8.65
N GLY A 142 4.86 15.13 9.25
CA GLY A 142 5.00 14.95 10.70
C GLY A 142 3.69 15.06 11.50
N TYR A 143 2.56 15.42 10.86
CA TYR A 143 1.28 15.59 11.54
C TYR A 143 0.07 15.37 10.61
N ILE A 144 -1.11 15.20 11.20
CA ILE A 144 -2.43 15.14 10.55
C ILE A 144 -3.33 16.21 11.18
N LYS A 145 -3.96 17.05 10.37
CA LYS A 145 -5.00 17.99 10.83
C LYS A 145 -6.39 17.39 10.64
N PHE A 146 -7.25 17.51 11.64
CA PHE A 146 -8.64 17.04 11.57
C PHE A 146 -9.55 17.96 12.40
N GLY A 147 -10.44 18.71 11.71
CA GLY A 147 -11.15 19.82 12.33
C GLY A 147 -10.18 20.85 12.92
N ASP A 148 -10.45 21.28 14.16
CA ASP A 148 -9.58 22.20 14.91
C ASP A 148 -8.41 21.50 15.64
N LYS A 149 -8.27 20.17 15.47
CA LYS A 149 -7.27 19.35 16.17
C LYS A 149 -6.10 19.00 15.25
N THR A 150 -4.92 18.81 15.85
CA THR A 150 -3.70 18.35 15.15
C THR A 150 -3.11 17.14 15.86
N LEU A 151 -2.98 16.03 15.14
CA LEU A 151 -2.29 14.82 15.60
C LEU A 151 -0.83 14.85 15.14
N TYR A 152 0.12 14.84 16.07
CA TYR A 152 1.55 14.78 15.74
C TYR A 152 2.03 13.32 15.78
N LEU A 153 2.80 12.93 14.76
CA LEU A 153 3.29 11.57 14.57
C LEU A 153 4.76 11.47 15.01
N TYR A 154 5.03 10.87 16.18
CA TYR A 154 6.37 10.82 16.78
C TYR A 154 7.16 9.55 16.43
N SER A 155 8.46 9.53 16.77
CA SER A 155 9.43 8.49 16.37
C SER A 155 9.14 7.09 16.89
N ASN A 156 8.39 6.92 17.99
CA ASN A 156 8.37 5.68 18.78
C ASN A 156 7.01 4.95 18.77
N ASP A 157 6.35 4.81 17.62
CA ASP A 157 5.02 4.18 17.46
C ASP A 157 3.88 4.76 18.33
N ASN A 158 4.15 5.84 19.06
CA ASN A 158 3.19 6.54 19.90
C ASN A 158 2.54 7.68 19.12
N LEU A 159 1.21 7.65 19.06
CA LEU A 159 0.38 8.77 18.65
C LEU A 159 0.15 9.68 19.86
N LEU A 160 0.48 10.97 19.75
CA LEU A 160 0.15 11.95 20.77
C LEU A 160 -0.85 12.94 20.19
N TYR A 161 -2.07 12.90 20.73
CA TYR A 161 -3.11 13.89 20.45
C TYR A 161 -2.73 15.22 21.09
N HIS A 162 -2.76 16.29 20.32
CA HIS A 162 -2.73 17.64 20.85
C HIS A 162 -3.97 18.38 20.36
N GLU A 163 -4.83 18.78 21.29
CA GLU A 163 -5.88 19.75 21.01
C GLU A 163 -5.23 21.13 21.01
N SER A 164 -5.36 21.87 19.91
CA SER A 164 -5.03 23.29 19.94
C SER A 164 -6.07 23.96 20.84
N LEU A 165 -5.61 24.57 21.94
CA LEU A 165 -6.43 25.40 22.83
C LEU A 165 -7.01 26.60 22.09
#